data_AF-A0A382KYM8-F1
#
_entry.id   AF-A0A382KYM8-F1
#
_cell.length_a   1.000
_cell.length_b   1.000
_cell.length_c   1.000
_cell.angle_alpha   90.00
_cell.angle_beta   90.00
_cell.angle_gamma   90.00
#
_symmetry.space_group_name_H-M   'P 1'
#
loop_
_entity.id
_entity.type
_entity.pdbx_description
1 polymer ?
#
loop_
_entity_poly.entity_id
_entity_poly.type
_entity_poly.pdbx_seq_one_letter_code
_entity_poly.pdbx_strand_id
1 'polypeptide(L)' 'MTLNCRICETVIQPFMSFGKMPIANGFLNPEDFAMEYFYELKPVFCENCLT' A
#
# COMPACT_ATOMS: atom_id res chain seq x y z
N MET A 1 1.28 5.28 -14.64
CA MET A 1 2.33 5.34 -13.60
C MET A 1 3.01 3.99 -13.56
N THR A 2 4.33 3.96 -13.68
CA THR A 2 5.15 2.76 -13.47
C THR A 2 5.51 2.67 -11.99
N LEU A 3 5.34 1.49 -11.39
CA LEU A 3 5.83 1.18 -10.06
C LEU A 3 7.21 0.55 -10.21
N ASN A 4 8.18 1.07 -9.46
CA ASN A 4 9.53 0.53 -9.45
C ASN A 4 9.77 -0.16 -8.10
N CYS A 5 10.44 -1.31 -8.12
CA CYS A 5 10.94 -1.96 -6.93
C CYS A 5 11.84 -1.00 -6.16
N ARG A 6 11.61 -0.86 -4.85
CA ARG A 6 12.36 0.05 -3.98
C ARG A 6 13.80 -0.40 -3.70
N ILE A 7 14.16 -1.63 -4.12
CA ILE A 7 15.48 -2.22 -3.91
C ILE A 7 16.33 -2.16 -5.18
N CYS A 8 15.82 -2.68 -6.30
CA CYS A 8 16.58 -2.84 -7.54
C CYS A 8 16.02 -2.05 -8.73
N GLU A 9 15.05 -1.15 -8.49
CA GLU A 9 14.44 -0.25 -9.49
C GLU A 9 13.72 -0.93 -10.67
N THR A 10 13.65 -2.26 -10.69
CA THR A 10 12.92 -3.03 -11.70
C THR A 10 11.44 -2.62 -11.71
N VAL A 11 10.87 -2.46 -12.91
CA VAL A 11 9.44 -2.16 -13.05
C VAL A 11 8.63 -3.37 -12.58
N ILE A 12 7.68 -3.14 -11.68
CA ILE A 12 6.82 -4.15 -11.06
C ILE A 12 5.35 -3.79 -11.22
N GLN A 13 4.48 -4.78 -11.06
CA GLN A 13 3.04 -4.60 -11.11
C GLN A 13 2.39 -5.26 -9.90
N PRO A 14 1.32 -4.67 -9.35
CA PRO A 14 0.58 -5.28 -8.25
C PRO A 14 -0.15 -6.53 -8.74
N PHE A 15 -0.18 -7.57 -7.90
CA PHE A 15 -0.87 -8.83 -8.23
C PHE A 15 -2.30 -8.88 -7.67
N MET A 16 -2.65 -8.00 -6.72
CA MET A 16 -4.00 -7.82 -6.21
C MET A 16 -4.19 -6.42 -5.60
N SER A 17 -5.43 -6.09 -5.23
CA SER A 17 -5.73 -4.94 -4.37
C SER A 17 -6.60 -5.38 -3.20
N PHE A 18 -6.32 -4.81 -2.02
CA PHE A 18 -7.21 -4.87 -0.87
C PHE A 18 -8.15 -3.65 -0.80
N GLY A 19 -7.96 -2.66 -1.67
CA GLY A 19 -8.75 -1.43 -1.71
C GLY A 19 -8.31 -0.39 -0.70
N LYS A 20 -9.24 0.51 -0.36
CA LYS A 20 -9.04 1.64 0.54
C LYS A 20 -8.96 1.15 2.00
N MET A 21 -7.77 1.20 2.58
CA MET A 21 -7.48 0.74 3.96
C MET A 21 -7.03 1.89 4.85
N PRO A 22 -7.43 1.91 6.14
CA PRO A 22 -6.89 2.84 7.13
C PRO A 22 -5.52 2.38 7.64
N ILE A 23 -4.93 3.16 8.55
CA ILE A 23 -3.73 2.76 9.28
C ILE A 23 -4.10 1.60 10.23
N ALA A 24 -3.48 0.43 10.06
CA ALA A 24 -3.89 -0.80 10.75
C ALA A 24 -3.93 -0.69 12.29
N ASN A 25 -3.01 0.08 12.87
CA ASN A 25 -2.96 0.33 14.32
C ASN A 25 -3.38 1.77 14.69
N GLY A 26 -4.14 2.43 13.81
CA GLY A 26 -4.63 3.79 14.01
C GLY A 26 -5.94 3.81 14.79
N PHE A 27 -5.91 3.53 16.09
CA PHE A 27 -7.09 3.66 16.94
C PHE A 27 -7.43 5.15 17.15
N LEU A 28 -8.68 5.53 16.89
CA LEU A 28 -9.16 6.91 16.92
C LEU A 28 -10.26 7.11 17.96
N ASN A 29 -10.38 8.35 18.45
CA ASN A 29 -11.58 8.77 19.16
C ASN A 29 -12.72 9.04 18.15
N PRO A 30 -14.00 8.93 18.55
CA PRO A 30 -15.13 9.12 17.64
C PRO A 30 -15.15 10.46 16.89
N GLU A 31 -14.69 11.54 17.54
CA GLU A 31 -14.57 12.87 16.96
C GLU A 31 -13.61 12.94 15.76
N ASP A 32 -12.66 12.01 15.66
CA ASP A 32 -11.62 12.01 14.63
C ASP A 32 -11.96 11.13 13.41
N PHE A 33 -13.07 10.37 13.43
CA PHE A 33 -13.44 9.43 12.36
C PHE A 33 -13.55 10.09 10.98
N ALA A 34 -14.05 11.33 10.92
CA ALA A 34 -14.18 12.07 9.66
C ALA A 34 -12.82 12.45 9.04
N MET A 35 -11.74 12.46 9.85
CA MET A 35 -10.38 12.79 9.46
C MET A 35 -9.49 11.56 9.29
N GLU A 36 -10.03 10.35 9.42
CA GLU A 36 -9.27 9.11 9.30
C GLU A 36 -8.56 9.04 7.93
N TYR A 37 -7.26 8.80 7.96
CA TYR A 37 -6.45 8.67 6.75
C TYR A 37 -6.62 7.29 6.14
N PHE A 38 -6.83 7.26 4.83
CA PHE A 38 -6.90 6.04 4.06
C PHE A 38 -5.95 6.07 2.86
N TYR A 39 -5.46 4.89 2.49
CA TYR A 39 -4.64 4.68 1.31
C TYR A 39 -5.10 3.43 0.56
N GLU A 40 -4.74 3.34 -0.72
CA GLU A 40 -4.97 2.13 -1.51
C GLU A 40 -3.86 1.10 -1.20
N LEU A 41 -4.24 -0.06 -0.65
CA LEU A 41 -3.28 -1.13 -0.33
C LEU A 41 -3.19 -2.14 -1.49
N LYS A 42 -2.07 -2.11 -2.21
CA LYS A 42 -1.74 -3.02 -3.32
C LYS A 42 -0.37 -3.66 -3.11
N PRO A 43 -0.30 -4.97 -2.81
CA PRO A 43 0.97 -5.67 -2.74
C PRO A 43 1.54 -5.92 -4.14
N VAL A 44 2.86 -6.01 -4.19
CA VAL A 44 3.67 -6.27 -5.39
C VAL A 44 4.68 -7.35 -5.03
N PHE A 45 5.12 -8.14 -6.02
CA PHE A 45 6.27 -9.03 -5.89
C PHE A 45 7.26 -8.70 -7.02
N CYS A 46 8.53 -8.55 -6.67
CA CYS A 46 9.61 -8.29 -7.61
C CYS A 46 10.33 -9.60 -7.94
N GLU A 47 10.13 -10.10 -9.16
CA GLU A 47 10.76 -11.35 -9.61
C GLU A 47 12.30 -11.24 -9.77
N ASN A 48 12.84 -10.02 -9.89
CA ASN A 48 14.28 -9.81 -10.07
C ASN A 48 15.09 -9.95 -8.76
N CYS A 49 14.56 -9.44 -7.64
CA CYS A 49 15.24 -9.50 -6.34
C CYS A 49 14.44 -10.22 -5.25
N LEU A 50 13.36 -10.92 -5.62
CA LEU A 50 12.54 -11.81 -4.79
C LEU A 50 11.99 -11.15 -3.51
N THR A 51 11.45 -9.93 -3.65
CA THR A 51 10.80 -9.17 -2.55
C THR A 51 9.35 -8.88 -2.81
#